data_AF-A0A496BID6-F1
#
_entry.id   AF-A0A496BID6-F1
#
_cell.length_a   1.000
_cell.length_b   1.000
_cell.length_c   1.000
_cell.angle_alpha   90.00
_cell.angle_beta   90.00
_cell.angle_gamma   90.00
#
_symmetry.space_group_name_H-M   'P 1'
#
loop_
_entity.id
_entity.type
_entity.pdbx_description
1 polymer ?
#
loop_
_entity_poly.entity_id
_entity_poly.type
_entity_poly.pdbx_seq_one_letter_code
_entity_poly.pdbx_strand_id
1 'polypeptide(L)'
;MTKLFSPFALLLAGLLAISILAGCGGDDTIVEEASPPANFVSAAPPSGSEIAANASITLTFDNPSADVRVSAGVATTAGKNVTVAGPFLLGPLNLTVTWADGTQTLTYTVTSPD
;
A
#
# COMPACT_ATOMS: atom_id res chain seq x y z
N MET A 1 45.62 48.02 -41.44
CA MET A 1 46.27 46.89 -40.75
C MET A 1 45.34 46.41 -39.66
N THR A 2 44.75 45.25 -39.90
CA THR A 2 43.79 44.50 -39.08
C THR A 2 44.40 44.06 -37.76
N LYS A 3 43.73 44.34 -36.63
CA LYS A 3 43.87 43.59 -35.36
C LYS A 3 42.50 43.58 -34.67
N LEU A 4 41.68 42.56 -34.94
CA LEU A 4 41.56 41.32 -34.16
C LEU A 4 41.02 41.57 -32.75
N PHE A 5 39.69 41.57 -32.57
CA PHE A 5 38.98 41.10 -31.35
C PHE A 5 37.47 40.90 -31.68
N SER A 6 37.23 40.14 -32.74
CA SER A 6 36.03 39.33 -32.97
C SER A 6 36.35 37.95 -32.35
N PRO A 7 35.52 37.23 -31.55
CA PRO A 7 34.07 37.34 -31.28
C PRO A 7 33.67 36.86 -29.85
N PHE A 8 34.12 37.46 -28.74
CA PHE A 8 33.78 36.91 -27.40
C PHE A 8 32.41 37.38 -26.85
N ALA A 9 31.91 38.53 -27.32
CA ALA A 9 30.68 39.14 -26.81
C ALA A 9 29.38 38.49 -27.33
N LEU A 10 29.43 37.74 -28.43
CA LEU A 10 28.24 37.10 -29.02
C LEU A 10 27.93 35.72 -28.44
N LEU A 11 28.90 35.10 -27.74
CA LEU A 11 28.73 33.78 -27.10
C LEU A 11 27.94 33.84 -25.78
N LEU A 12 27.87 35.00 -25.13
CA LEU A 12 27.12 35.18 -23.87
C LEU A 12 25.65 35.58 -24.09
N ALA A 13 25.31 36.16 -25.25
CA ALA A 13 23.94 36.54 -25.60
C ALA A 13 23.13 35.36 -26.20
N GLY A 14 23.78 34.38 -26.81
CA GLY A 14 23.13 33.18 -27.36
C GLY A 14 22.75 32.12 -26.30
N LEU A 15 23.42 32.12 -25.15
CA LEU A 15 23.21 31.12 -24.09
C LEU A 15 22.02 31.43 -23.17
N LEU A 16 21.48 32.66 -23.21
CA LEU A 16 20.32 33.06 -22.40
C LEU A 16 18.98 32.79 -23.09
N ALA A 17 18.98 32.51 -24.40
CA ALA A 17 17.78 32.16 -25.16
C ALA A 17 17.44 30.65 -25.12
N ILE A 18 18.33 29.81 -24.58
CA ILE A 18 18.11 28.35 -24.44
C ILE A 18 17.48 28.00 -23.08
N SER A 19 17.50 28.93 -22.12
CA SER A 19 16.91 28.73 -20.79
C SER A 19 15.38 28.76 -20.76
N ILE A 20 14.72 29.01 -21.90
CA ILE A 20 13.26 29.20 -21.98
C ILE A 20 12.50 27.97 -22.52
N LEU A 21 13.19 26.82 -22.68
CA LEU A 21 12.57 25.52 -23.00
C LEU A 21 12.56 24.53 -21.83
N ALA A 22 12.89 24.97 -20.62
CA ALA A 22 12.68 24.22 -19.37
C ALA A 22 11.87 25.05 -18.36
N GLY A 23 10.89 25.79 -18.87
CA GLY A 23 9.88 26.47 -18.07
C GLY A 23 8.49 26.11 -18.62
N CYS A 24 7.57 25.83 -17.71
CA CYS A 24 6.19 25.35 -17.93
C CYS A 24 6.10 23.81 -18.10
N GLY A 25 5.33 23.06 -17.32
CA GLY A 25 4.31 23.44 -16.34
C GLY A 25 4.67 23.03 -14.94
N GLY A 26 4.09 23.72 -13.97
CA GLY A 26 3.72 23.07 -12.72
C GLY A 26 2.83 21.91 -13.11
N ASP A 27 3.43 20.76 -13.32
CA ASP A 27 2.71 19.51 -13.32
C ASP A 27 2.47 19.28 -11.84
N ASP A 28 1.34 19.79 -11.36
CA ASP A 28 0.66 19.26 -10.18
C ASP A 28 0.17 17.83 -10.50
N THR A 29 0.93 17.03 -11.27
CA THR A 29 1.05 15.61 -11.06
C THR A 29 1.31 15.44 -9.58
N ILE A 30 0.22 15.23 -8.87
CA ILE A 30 0.15 14.13 -7.93
C ILE A 30 0.69 12.94 -8.73
N VAL A 31 2.01 12.75 -8.69
CA VAL A 31 2.59 11.43 -8.79
C VAL A 31 1.84 10.70 -7.69
N GLU A 32 0.80 9.97 -8.07
CA GLU A 32 0.31 8.89 -7.23
C GLU A 32 1.52 7.97 -7.11
N GLU A 33 2.35 8.23 -6.09
CA GLU A 33 3.35 7.29 -5.67
C GLU A 33 2.58 6.03 -5.34
N ALA A 34 2.61 5.09 -6.28
CA ALA A 34 1.98 3.81 -6.13
C ALA A 34 2.49 3.24 -4.81
N SER A 35 1.57 3.02 -3.87
CA SER A 35 1.92 2.43 -2.58
C SER A 35 2.60 1.07 -2.84
N PRO A 36 3.66 0.72 -2.08
CA PRO A 36 4.30 -0.57 -2.27
C PRO A 36 3.29 -1.69 -2.02
N PRO A 37 3.40 -2.83 -2.74
CA PRO A 37 2.46 -3.93 -2.60
C PRO A 37 2.46 -4.46 -1.16
N ALA A 38 1.28 -4.81 -0.65
CA ALA A 38 1.13 -5.38 0.68
C ALA A 38 1.19 -6.92 0.63
N ASN A 39 2.15 -7.50 1.35
CA ASN A 39 2.27 -8.94 1.54
C ASN A 39 1.81 -9.32 2.94
N PHE A 40 1.08 -10.43 3.04
CA PHE A 40 0.70 -11.00 4.33
C PHE A 40 1.93 -11.50 5.09
N VAL A 41 2.05 -11.10 6.36
CA VAL A 41 3.17 -11.46 7.24
C VAL A 41 2.74 -12.47 8.30
N SER A 42 1.64 -12.19 9.01
CA SER A 42 1.21 -13.03 10.12
C SER A 42 -0.25 -12.81 10.52
N ALA A 43 -0.80 -13.77 11.28
CA ALA A 43 -2.08 -13.65 11.96
C ALA A 43 -1.93 -13.96 13.45
N ALA A 44 -2.69 -13.24 14.27
CA ALA A 44 -2.80 -13.44 15.71
C ALA A 44 -4.29 -13.47 16.11
N PRO A 45 -4.84 -14.61 16.56
CA PRO A 45 -4.19 -15.92 16.71
C PRO A 45 -3.68 -16.51 15.38
N PRO A 46 -2.62 -17.34 15.40
CA PRO A 46 -2.10 -17.96 14.18
C PRO A 46 -3.10 -18.96 13.59
N SER A 47 -3.02 -19.17 12.27
CA SER A 47 -3.82 -20.21 11.60
C SER A 47 -3.63 -21.57 12.27
N GLY A 48 -4.72 -22.32 12.41
CA GLY A 48 -4.80 -23.59 13.13
C GLY A 48 -5.18 -23.45 14.61
N SER A 49 -5.38 -22.23 15.12
CA SER A 49 -5.77 -22.01 16.51
C SER A 49 -7.27 -22.24 16.76
N GLU A 50 -7.61 -22.52 18.02
CA GLU A 50 -8.98 -22.39 18.51
C GLU A 50 -9.26 -20.94 18.91
N ILE A 51 -10.45 -20.42 18.57
CA ILE A 51 -10.88 -19.05 18.87
C ILE A 51 -12.33 -19.04 19.33
N ALA A 52 -12.68 -18.13 20.24
CA ALA A 52 -14.08 -17.92 20.61
C ALA A 52 -14.89 -17.30 19.45
N ALA A 53 -16.20 -17.54 19.42
CA ALA A 53 -17.11 -16.99 18.39
C ALA A 53 -17.09 -15.45 18.30
N ASN A 54 -16.77 -14.76 19.39
CA ASN A 54 -16.65 -13.30 19.48
C ASN A 54 -15.20 -12.81 19.45
N ALA A 55 -14.23 -13.67 19.12
CA ALA A 55 -12.83 -13.30 19.08
C ALA A 55 -12.53 -12.27 17.97
N SER A 56 -11.34 -11.69 18.04
CA SER A 56 -10.75 -10.88 16.98
C SER A 56 -9.46 -11.52 16.49
N ILE A 57 -9.26 -11.50 15.18
CA ILE A 57 -8.04 -11.96 14.51
C ILE A 57 -7.33 -10.72 13.96
N THR A 58 -6.08 -10.50 14.35
CA THR A 58 -5.25 -9.43 13.82
C THR A 58 -4.33 -9.98 12.75
N LEU A 59 -4.42 -9.45 11.54
CA LEU A 59 -3.58 -9.76 10.40
C LEU A 59 -2.54 -8.64 10.26
N THR A 60 -1.28 -9.01 10.08
CA THR A 60 -0.18 -8.06 9.85
C THR A 60 0.30 -8.19 8.43
N PHE A 61 0.49 -7.06 7.76
CA PHE A 61 1.09 -6.93 6.44
C PHE A 61 2.43 -6.18 6.54
N ASP A 62 3.29 -6.32 5.53
CA ASP A 62 4.56 -5.59 5.47
C ASP A 62 4.37 -4.11 5.07
N ASN A 63 3.30 -3.80 4.33
CA ASN A 63 2.85 -2.48 3.90
C ASN A 63 1.34 -2.31 4.16
N PRO A 64 0.81 -1.07 4.15
CA PRO A 64 -0.63 -0.85 4.26
C PRO A 64 -1.40 -1.54 3.13
N SER A 65 -2.41 -2.34 3.47
CA SER A 65 -3.23 -3.06 2.50
C SER A 65 -4.47 -2.27 2.11
N ALA A 66 -4.83 -2.34 0.81
CA ALA A 66 -6.02 -1.72 0.25
C ALA A 66 -7.10 -2.77 -0.07
N ASP A 67 -8.36 -2.32 -0.09
CA ASP A 67 -9.53 -3.10 -0.53
C ASP A 67 -9.71 -4.46 0.16
N VAL A 68 -9.44 -4.51 1.47
CA VAL A 68 -9.52 -5.75 2.23
C VAL A 68 -10.96 -6.26 2.35
N ARG A 69 -11.17 -7.52 1.97
CA ARG A 69 -12.42 -8.27 2.06
C ARG A 69 -12.18 -9.56 2.82
N VAL A 70 -13.17 -9.98 3.61
CA VAL A 70 -13.12 -11.22 4.40
C VAL A 70 -14.37 -12.05 4.16
N SER A 71 -14.23 -13.38 4.14
CA SER A 71 -15.37 -14.30 3.95
C SER A 71 -16.30 -14.38 5.18
N ALA A 72 -15.82 -14.00 6.36
CA ALA A 72 -16.58 -14.00 7.61
C ALA A 72 -16.07 -12.89 8.55
N GLY A 73 -16.96 -12.44 9.43
CA GLY A 73 -16.68 -11.35 10.37
C GLY A 73 -16.67 -9.97 9.72
N VAL A 74 -16.15 -8.99 10.46
CA VAL A 74 -16.03 -7.59 10.03
C VAL A 74 -14.55 -7.19 10.05
N ALA A 75 -14.02 -6.79 8.90
CA ALA A 75 -12.65 -6.33 8.76
C ALA A 75 -12.55 -4.80 8.99
N THR A 76 -11.55 -4.38 9.77
CA THR A 76 -11.15 -2.98 9.94
C THR A 76 -9.66 -2.85 9.68
N THR A 77 -9.28 -1.97 8.75
CA THR A 77 -7.89 -1.74 8.37
C THR A 77 -7.33 -0.50 9.05
N ALA A 78 -6.14 -0.61 9.63
CA ALA A 78 -5.40 0.50 10.23
C ALA A 78 -3.90 0.35 9.94
N GLY A 79 -3.40 1.16 8.99
CA GLY A 79 -2.02 1.06 8.52
C GLY A 79 -1.72 -0.34 7.99
N LYS A 80 -0.74 -1.02 8.58
CA LYS A 80 -0.30 -2.37 8.19
C LYS A 80 -1.13 -3.50 8.80
N ASN A 81 -2.11 -3.18 9.65
CA ASN A 81 -2.88 -4.18 10.37
C ASN A 81 -4.33 -4.23 9.88
N VAL A 82 -4.89 -5.43 9.84
CA VAL A 82 -6.32 -5.66 9.63
C VAL A 82 -6.84 -6.44 10.82
N THR A 83 -7.85 -5.92 11.49
CA THR A 83 -8.57 -6.65 12.54
C THR A 83 -9.86 -7.23 11.96
N VAL A 84 -10.03 -8.54 12.07
CA VAL A 84 -11.25 -9.25 11.69
C VAL A 84 -11.96 -9.66 12.98
N ALA A 85 -13.05 -8.98 13.30
CA ALA A 85 -13.86 -9.29 14.46
C ALA A 85 -15.00 -10.25 14.09
N GLY A 86 -15.34 -11.17 15.00
CA GLY A 86 -16.57 -11.96 14.91
C GLY A 86 -17.85 -11.10 14.88
N PRO A 87 -19.03 -11.73 14.78
CA PRO A 87 -19.29 -13.11 15.15
C PRO A 87 -18.85 -14.13 14.09
N PHE A 88 -18.27 -15.24 14.54
CA PHE A 88 -17.97 -16.41 13.74
C PHE A 88 -18.94 -17.56 14.08
N LEU A 89 -19.27 -18.39 13.10
CA LEU A 89 -20.06 -19.60 13.33
C LEU A 89 -19.22 -20.65 14.04
N LEU A 90 -19.82 -21.37 15.00
CA LEU A 90 -19.16 -22.46 15.73
C LEU A 90 -18.72 -23.58 14.79
N GLY A 91 -17.59 -24.20 15.10
CA GLY A 91 -16.99 -25.27 14.30
C GLY A 91 -15.86 -24.78 13.38
N PRO A 92 -15.56 -25.51 12.29
CA PRO A 92 -14.43 -25.17 11.43
C PRO A 92 -14.69 -23.87 10.66
N LEU A 93 -13.70 -22.97 10.69
CA LEU A 93 -13.69 -21.71 9.95
C LEU A 93 -12.53 -21.71 8.96
N ASN A 94 -12.85 -21.53 7.68
CA ASN A 94 -11.88 -21.18 6.64
C ASN A 94 -12.06 -19.69 6.31
N LEU A 95 -11.28 -18.84 6.96
CA LEU A 95 -11.31 -17.40 6.75
C LEU A 95 -10.48 -17.06 5.51
N THR A 96 -11.13 -16.69 4.42
CA THR A 96 -10.46 -16.17 3.22
C THR A 96 -10.42 -14.65 3.31
N VAL A 97 -9.21 -14.11 3.22
CA VAL A 97 -8.89 -12.69 3.22
C VAL A 97 -8.37 -12.34 1.83
N THR A 98 -8.97 -11.34 1.20
CA THR A 98 -8.55 -10.85 -0.11
C THR A 98 -8.26 -9.35 0.01
N TRP A 99 -7.20 -8.88 -0.62
CA TRP A 99 -6.82 -7.47 -0.70
C TRP A 99 -6.35 -7.17 -2.13
N ALA A 100 -6.06 -5.91 -2.42
CA ALA A 100 -5.68 -5.48 -3.77
C ALA A 100 -4.54 -6.31 -4.39
N ASP A 101 -3.55 -6.70 -3.59
CA ASP A 101 -2.34 -7.38 -4.05
C ASP A 101 -2.36 -8.90 -3.88
N GLY A 102 -3.40 -9.50 -3.26
CA GLY A 102 -3.36 -10.91 -2.96
C GLY A 102 -4.54 -11.51 -2.21
N THR A 103 -4.39 -12.78 -1.87
CA THR A 103 -5.37 -13.56 -1.10
C THR A 103 -4.67 -14.52 -0.15
N GLN A 104 -5.26 -14.75 1.02
CA GLN A 104 -4.79 -15.66 2.05
C GLN A 104 -5.98 -16.38 2.67
N THR A 105 -5.87 -17.69 2.81
CA THR A 105 -6.83 -18.48 3.60
C THR A 105 -6.19 -18.88 4.93
N LEU A 106 -6.90 -18.64 6.03
CA LEU A 106 -6.53 -19.00 7.39
C LEU A 106 -7.58 -19.96 7.94
N THR A 107 -7.13 -20.99 8.64
CA THR A 107 -7.99 -22.02 9.22
C THR A 107 -8.09 -21.81 10.73
N TYR A 108 -9.27 -21.99 11.30
CA TYR A 108 -9.52 -21.90 12.74
C TYR A 108 -10.59 -22.90 13.17
N THR A 109 -10.60 -23.24 14.45
CA THR A 109 -11.73 -23.92 15.08
C THR A 109 -12.43 -22.93 16.01
N VAL A 110 -13.67 -22.61 15.70
CA VAL A 110 -14.47 -21.66 16.48
C VAL A 110 -15.20 -22.40 17.60
N THR A 111 -14.95 -21.98 18.83
CA THR A 111 -15.58 -22.51 20.03
C THR A 111 -16.58 -21.52 20.62
N SER A 112 -17.43 -22.01 21.51
CA SER A 112 -18.32 -21.17 22.31
C SER A 112 -17.53 -20.09 23.03
N PRO A 113 -18.06 -18.87 23.19
CA PRO A 113 -17.47 -17.91 24.11
C PRO A 113 -17.48 -18.52 25.52
N ASP A 114 -16.36 -18.36 26.25
CA ASP A 114 -16.27 -18.70 27.68
C ASP A 114 -17.29 -17.92 28.53
#